data_AF-A0ABD0VCH0-F1
#
_entry.id   AF-A0ABD0VCH0-F1
#
_cell.length_a   1.000
_cell.length_b   1.000
_cell.length_c   1.000
_cell.angle_alpha   90.00
_cell.angle_beta   90.00
_cell.angle_gamma   90.00
#
_symmetry.space_group_name_H-M   'P 1'
#
loop_
_entity.id
_entity.type
_entity.pdbx_description
1 polymer ?
#
loop_
_entity_poly.entity_id
_entity_poly.type
_entity_poly.pdbx_seq_one_letter_code
_entity_poly.pdbx_strand_id
1 'polypeptide(L)'
;MALDFIWLLEHNDKIRKNFEKCRSTRMRDIFTDISKSVWAELNAAWGSVEYSRRRDQNRQNRASDVGGMGTSLHTGGSVPHTEHRRRLKEVLGREPTPVELHSHTHKRQEDQQWIDERARKAHEEYTRLRESQAAAGEGPSGGSVEYSEYRIWSQAVGGMQHGRVYGLGSQAQAYEGMTSSGSSFASPSQDPLYSQQISALQAELEQVRKAQTDWQVQIQAQIQMQMQVQQAQHNQLLDEMRKMKDQLSEKEVATGDDASTDSE
;
A
#
# COMPACT_ATOMS: atom_id res chain seq x y z
N MET A 1 10.03 -21.61 25.83
CA MET A 1 11.10 -22.52 25.37
C MET A 1 10.45 -23.60 24.53
N ALA A 2 10.58 -23.52 23.21
CA ALA A 2 10.05 -24.57 22.32
C ALA A 2 11.01 -25.76 22.38
N LEU A 3 10.49 -26.94 22.69
CA LEU A 3 11.24 -28.19 22.59
C LEU A 3 11.33 -28.55 21.10
N ASP A 4 12.45 -28.23 20.48
CA ASP A 4 12.75 -28.71 19.13
C ASP A 4 12.82 -30.24 19.18
N PHE A 5 11.91 -30.91 18.48
CA PHE A 5 11.92 -32.36 18.35
C PHE A 5 13.06 -32.76 17.40
N ILE A 6 14.27 -32.88 17.95
CA ILE A 6 15.46 -33.28 17.20
C ILE A 6 15.54 -34.82 17.24
N TRP A 7 15.40 -35.45 16.08
CA TRP A 7 15.65 -36.88 15.93
C TRP A 7 17.08 -37.19 16.37
N LEU A 8 17.24 -38.18 17.27
CA LEU A 8 18.56 -38.69 17.67
C LEU A 8 19.38 -39.04 16.41
N LEU A 9 20.68 -38.75 16.41
CA LEU A 9 21.60 -38.99 15.29
C LEU A 9 21.47 -40.41 14.70
N GLU A 10 21.25 -41.40 15.56
CA GLU A 10 21.05 -42.80 15.16
C GLU A 10 19.77 -43.03 14.34
N HIS A 11 18.70 -42.27 14.62
CA HIS A 11 17.46 -42.30 13.83
C HIS A 11 17.63 -41.60 12.49
N ASN A 12 18.40 -40.51 12.42
CA ASN A 12 18.71 -39.85 11.16
C ASN A 12 19.48 -40.77 10.20
N ASP A 13 20.44 -41.55 10.70
CA ASP A 13 21.16 -42.52 9.89
C ASP A 13 20.25 -43.65 9.37
N LYS A 14 19.37 -44.17 10.22
CA LYS A 14 18.38 -45.21 9.84
C LYS A 14 17.37 -44.68 8.82
N ILE A 15 16.85 -43.46 9.02
CA ILE A 15 15.93 -42.78 8.10
C ILE A 15 16.61 -42.54 6.76
N ARG A 16 17.84 -42.01 6.75
CA ARG A 16 18.62 -41.79 5.51
C ARG A 16 18.87 -43.08 4.76
N LYS A 17 19.31 -44.15 5.45
CA LYS A 17 19.53 -45.46 4.84
C LYS A 17 18.24 -46.05 4.24
N ASN A 18 17.11 -45.94 4.93
CA ASN A 18 15.83 -46.38 4.40
C ASN A 18 15.38 -45.55 3.20
N PHE A 19 15.52 -44.23 3.26
CA PHE A 19 15.20 -43.34 2.16
C PHE A 19 16.04 -43.65 0.92
N GLU A 20 17.35 -43.81 1.08
CA GLU A 20 18.26 -44.17 -0.02
C GLU A 20 17.97 -45.56 -0.58
N LYS A 21 17.68 -46.55 0.28
CA LYS A 21 17.29 -47.90 -0.16
C LYS A 21 15.99 -47.86 -0.98
N CYS A 22 14.94 -47.23 -0.45
CA CYS A 22 13.66 -47.11 -1.13
C CYS A 22 13.76 -46.33 -2.44
N ARG A 23 14.55 -45.25 -2.46
CA ARG A 23 14.80 -44.46 -3.68
C ARG A 23 15.61 -45.25 -4.70
N SER A 24 16.67 -45.95 -4.27
CA SER A 24 17.48 -46.80 -5.15
C SER A 24 16.66 -47.91 -5.76
N THR A 25 15.84 -48.61 -4.97
CA THR A 25 14.91 -49.63 -5.47
C THR A 25 13.92 -49.03 -6.46
N ARG A 26 13.22 -47.94 -6.10
CA ARG A 26 12.25 -47.29 -6.99
C ARG A 26 12.88 -46.79 -8.29
N MET A 27 14.08 -46.20 -8.24
CA MET A 27 14.79 -45.77 -9.45
C MET A 27 15.19 -46.98 -10.29
N ARG A 28 15.71 -48.04 -9.66
CA ARG A 28 16.10 -49.27 -10.35
C ARG A 28 14.89 -49.91 -11.06
N ASP A 29 13.75 -50.00 -10.38
CA ASP A 29 12.51 -50.56 -10.91
C ASP A 29 11.98 -49.74 -12.10
N ILE A 30 11.98 -48.40 -11.97
CA ILE A 30 11.62 -47.48 -13.07
C ILE A 30 12.54 -47.68 -14.28
N PHE A 31 13.83 -47.92 -14.08
CA PHE A 31 14.79 -48.10 -15.18
C PHE A 31 14.82 -49.53 -15.73
N THR A 32 14.40 -50.54 -14.97
CA THR A 32 14.28 -51.93 -15.46
C THR A 32 13.05 -52.14 -16.34
N ASP A 33 11.99 -51.35 -16.13
CA ASP A 33 10.77 -51.40 -16.94
C ASP A 33 10.90 -50.63 -18.28
N ILE A 34 12.01 -49.91 -18.50
CA ILE A 34 12.28 -49.23 -19.75
C ILE A 34 12.93 -50.21 -20.73
N SER A 35 12.25 -50.47 -21.85
CA SER A 35 12.81 -51.33 -22.89
C SER A 35 14.10 -50.73 -23.48
N LYS A 36 15.00 -51.60 -23.97
CA LYS A 36 16.28 -51.17 -24.55
C LYS A 36 16.11 -50.18 -25.71
N SER A 37 15.04 -50.30 -26.50
CA SER A 37 14.75 -49.38 -27.60
C SER A 37 14.38 -47.99 -27.10
N VAL A 38 13.48 -47.90 -26.10
CA VAL A 38 13.11 -46.61 -25.48
C VAL A 38 14.32 -45.97 -24.80
N TRP A 39 15.17 -46.77 -24.15
CA TRP A 39 16.42 -46.26 -23.56
C TRP A 39 17.38 -45.67 -24.61
N ALA A 40 17.51 -46.31 -25.77
CA ALA A 40 18.33 -45.79 -26.86
C ALA A 40 17.78 -44.47 -27.42
N GLU A 41 16.45 -44.37 -27.59
CA GLU A 41 15.78 -43.15 -28.04
C GLU A 41 15.96 -42.00 -27.05
N LEU A 42 15.82 -42.26 -25.73
CA LEU A 42 16.07 -41.25 -24.69
C LEU A 42 17.51 -40.75 -24.69
N ASN A 43 18.49 -41.65 -24.83
CA ASN A 43 19.89 -41.26 -24.92
C ASN A 43 20.17 -40.41 -26.17
N ALA A 44 19.57 -40.75 -27.32
CA ALA A 44 19.69 -39.93 -28.52
C ALA A 44 19.06 -38.53 -28.32
N ALA A 45 17.89 -38.47 -27.68
CA ALA A 45 17.22 -37.20 -27.37
C ALA A 45 18.04 -36.32 -26.41
N TRP A 46 18.58 -36.90 -25.34
CA TRP A 46 19.44 -36.19 -24.37
C TRP A 46 20.83 -35.85 -24.92
N GLY A 47 21.34 -36.64 -25.88
CA GLY A 47 22.59 -36.37 -26.58
C GLY A 47 22.49 -35.27 -27.65
N SER A 48 21.27 -34.85 -28.01
CA SER A 48 21.07 -33.82 -29.02
C SER A 48 21.67 -32.46 -28.64
N VAL A 49 22.10 -31.70 -29.65
CA VAL A 49 22.62 -30.33 -29.46
C VAL A 49 21.55 -29.43 -28.83
N GLU A 50 20.29 -29.58 -29.25
CA GLU A 50 19.16 -28.83 -28.69
C GLU A 50 18.93 -29.12 -27.21
N TYR A 51 19.07 -30.39 -26.78
CA TYR A 51 18.98 -30.72 -25.37
C TYR A 51 20.15 -30.13 -24.58
N SER A 52 21.37 -30.26 -25.08
CA SER A 52 22.55 -29.70 -24.43
C SER A 52 22.44 -28.18 -24.27
N ARG A 53 22.01 -27.47 -25.32
CA ARG A 53 21.74 -26.02 -25.27
C ARG A 53 20.73 -25.68 -24.18
N ARG A 54 19.62 -26.40 -24.12
CA ARG A 54 18.56 -26.18 -23.11
C ARG A 54 19.05 -26.51 -21.69
N ARG A 55 19.83 -27.57 -21.53
CA ARG A 55 20.46 -27.97 -20.27
C ARG A 55 21.39 -26.87 -19.77
N ASP A 56 22.23 -26.33 -20.64
CA ASP A 56 23.22 -25.32 -20.30
C ASP A 56 22.57 -23.97 -20.03
N GLN A 57 21.56 -23.57 -20.81
CA GLN A 57 20.72 -22.41 -20.50
C GLN A 57 20.03 -22.57 -19.15
N ASN A 58 19.41 -23.73 -18.88
CA ASN A 58 18.77 -24.00 -17.60
C ASN A 58 19.78 -24.03 -16.44
N ARG A 59 21.02 -24.49 -16.68
CA ARG A 59 22.10 -24.43 -15.69
C ARG A 59 22.47 -22.98 -15.39
N GLN A 60 22.63 -22.13 -16.40
CA GLN A 60 22.90 -20.70 -16.24
C GLN A 60 21.75 -20.01 -15.50
N ASN A 61 20.50 -20.28 -15.88
CA ASN A 61 19.33 -19.74 -15.20
C ASN A 61 19.27 -20.18 -13.73
N ARG A 62 19.62 -21.43 -13.42
CA ARG A 62 19.67 -21.94 -12.03
C ARG A 62 20.83 -21.38 -11.23
N ALA A 63 21.98 -21.15 -11.86
CA ALA A 63 23.14 -20.54 -11.21
C ALA A 63 22.80 -19.17 -10.59
N SER A 64 21.66 -18.57 -11.00
CA SER A 64 21.07 -17.41 -10.33
C SER A 64 22.07 -16.28 -10.15
N ASP A 65 23.04 -16.17 -11.08
CA ASP A 65 24.07 -15.15 -11.04
C ASP A 65 23.45 -13.83 -11.46
N VAL A 66 23.06 -13.03 -10.47
CA VAL A 66 22.45 -11.73 -10.70
C VAL A 66 23.58 -10.73 -10.97
N GLY A 67 24.09 -10.75 -12.20
CA GLY A 67 25.10 -9.79 -12.66
C GLY A 67 26.43 -9.87 -11.91
N GLY A 68 26.92 -11.09 -11.62
CA GLY A 68 28.18 -11.32 -10.90
C GLY A 68 28.05 -11.29 -9.38
N MET A 69 26.84 -11.13 -8.83
CA MET A 69 26.61 -11.10 -7.37
C MET A 69 26.38 -12.49 -6.77
N GLY A 70 26.45 -13.53 -7.61
CA GLY A 70 26.26 -14.92 -7.18
C GLY A 70 24.80 -15.27 -6.94
N THR A 71 24.58 -16.49 -6.41
CA THR A 71 23.26 -17.01 -6.09
C THR A 71 22.63 -16.20 -4.98
N SER A 72 21.37 -15.79 -5.16
CA SER A 72 20.62 -15.18 -4.06
C SER A 72 20.30 -16.22 -2.99
N LEU A 73 20.64 -15.90 -1.73
CA LEU A 73 20.52 -16.79 -0.58
C LEU A 73 19.75 -16.09 0.53
N HIS A 74 18.94 -16.86 1.27
CA HIS A 74 18.17 -16.38 2.41
C HIS A 74 18.22 -17.38 3.58
N THR A 75 18.14 -16.89 4.81
CA THR A 75 18.07 -17.69 6.06
C THR A 75 16.66 -18.14 6.43
N GLY A 76 15.64 -17.65 5.72
CA GLY A 76 14.24 -17.94 6.05
C GLY A 76 13.83 -19.42 5.89
N GLY A 77 14.65 -20.24 5.22
CA GLY A 77 14.36 -21.66 5.03
C GLY A 77 13.09 -21.90 4.21
N SER A 78 12.33 -22.95 4.57
CA SER A 78 11.04 -23.30 3.98
C SER A 78 9.85 -22.53 4.58
N VAL A 79 10.09 -21.68 5.57
CA VAL A 79 9.05 -20.87 6.22
C VAL A 79 8.68 -19.72 5.29
N PRO A 80 7.38 -19.50 5.02
CA PRO A 80 6.96 -18.43 4.12
C PRO A 80 7.24 -17.04 4.71
N HIS A 81 7.49 -16.04 3.85
CA HIS A 81 7.73 -14.65 4.26
C HIS A 81 6.58 -14.04 5.09
N THR A 82 5.34 -14.48 4.87
CA THR A 82 4.17 -14.05 5.65
C THR A 82 4.29 -14.47 7.11
N GLU A 83 4.81 -15.66 7.37
CA GLU A 83 5.04 -16.18 8.72
C GLU A 83 6.23 -15.49 9.39
N HIS A 84 7.31 -15.23 8.65
CA HIS A 84 8.42 -14.40 9.15
C HIS A 84 7.96 -13.01 9.54
N ARG A 85 7.10 -12.37 8.73
CA ARG A 85 6.50 -11.07 9.06
C ARG A 85 5.65 -11.15 10.32
N ARG A 86 4.78 -12.16 10.46
CA ARG A 86 3.94 -12.34 11.64
C ARG A 86 4.79 -12.45 12.92
N ARG A 87 5.82 -13.29 12.90
CA ARG A 87 6.76 -13.44 14.02
C ARG A 87 7.49 -12.14 14.32
N LEU A 88 7.96 -11.44 13.29
CA LEU A 88 8.67 -10.18 13.46
C LEU A 88 7.75 -9.07 14.00
N LYS A 89 6.47 -9.07 13.61
CA LYS A 89 5.44 -8.18 14.17
C LYS A 89 5.26 -8.40 15.67
N GLU A 90 5.22 -9.65 16.11
CA GLU A 90 5.11 -10.00 17.53
C GLU A 90 6.33 -9.51 18.33
N VAL A 91 7.53 -9.59 17.75
CA VAL A 91 8.77 -9.11 18.38
C VAL A 91 8.83 -7.57 18.43
N LEU A 92 8.44 -6.90 17.34
CA LEU A 92 8.53 -5.44 17.24
C LEU A 92 7.34 -4.71 17.88
N GLY A 93 6.22 -5.39 18.12
CA GLY A 93 4.97 -4.79 18.58
C GLY A 93 4.29 -3.88 17.55
N ARG A 94 4.79 -3.83 16.32
CA ARG A 94 4.28 -3.03 15.19
C ARG A 94 4.48 -3.77 13.87
N GLU A 95 3.83 -3.30 12.80
CA GLU A 95 4.07 -3.83 11.46
C GLU A 95 5.56 -3.67 11.08
N PRO A 96 6.24 -4.77 10.66
CA PRO A 96 7.59 -4.69 10.16
C PRO A 96 7.63 -4.00 8.80
N THR A 97 8.62 -3.15 8.61
CA THR A 97 8.91 -2.56 7.31
C THR A 97 9.46 -3.61 6.34
N PRO A 98 9.35 -3.40 5.01
CA PRO A 98 9.98 -4.25 4.00
C PRO A 98 11.47 -4.54 4.27
N VAL A 99 12.21 -3.53 4.74
CA VAL A 99 13.66 -3.61 4.97
C VAL A 99 13.99 -4.42 6.23
N GLU A 100 13.17 -4.30 7.27
CA GLU A 100 13.31 -5.12 8.48
C GLU A 100 13.04 -6.60 8.18
N LEU A 101 12.00 -6.89 7.39
CA LEU A 101 11.71 -8.24 6.96
C LEU A 101 12.82 -8.81 6.07
N HIS A 102 13.36 -8.00 5.15
CA HIS A 102 14.49 -8.39 4.31
C HIS A 102 15.74 -8.69 5.14
N SER A 103 16.10 -7.78 6.06
CA SER A 103 17.22 -7.96 6.98
C SER A 103 17.07 -9.21 7.84
N HIS A 104 15.87 -9.47 8.37
CA HIS A 104 15.57 -10.66 9.16
C HIS A 104 15.78 -11.97 8.38
N THR A 105 15.55 -11.96 7.06
CA THR A 105 15.59 -13.15 6.20
C THR A 105 16.88 -13.30 5.40
N HIS A 106 17.74 -12.29 5.36
CA HIS A 106 18.98 -12.29 4.56
C HIS A 106 20.25 -12.01 5.37
N LYS A 107 20.11 -11.87 6.70
CA LYS A 107 21.23 -11.86 7.65
C LYS A 107 21.33 -13.18 8.41
N ARG A 108 22.55 -13.56 8.79
CA ARG A 108 22.76 -14.65 9.74
C ARG A 108 22.41 -14.15 11.14
N GLN A 109 21.82 -15.03 11.95
CA GLN A 109 21.42 -14.65 13.30
C GLN A 109 22.64 -14.48 14.24
N GLU A 110 23.73 -15.21 13.98
CA GLU A 110 24.94 -15.27 14.80
C GLU A 110 25.77 -13.97 14.77
N ASP A 111 26.05 -13.44 13.59
CA ASP A 111 26.96 -12.30 13.36
C ASP A 111 26.26 -11.09 12.71
N GLN A 112 24.98 -11.21 12.38
CA GLN A 112 24.18 -10.20 11.67
C GLN A 112 24.78 -9.78 10.31
N GLN A 113 25.65 -10.60 9.72
CA GLN A 113 26.22 -10.36 8.40
C GLN A 113 25.26 -10.80 7.29
N TRP A 114 25.37 -10.11 6.15
CA TRP A 114 24.65 -10.44 4.93
C TRP A 114 25.14 -11.76 4.35
N ILE A 115 24.21 -12.61 3.91
CA ILE A 115 24.53 -13.94 3.38
C ILE A 115 24.81 -13.90 1.89
N ASP A 116 24.19 -12.98 1.17
CA ASP A 116 24.48 -12.72 -0.22
C ASP A 116 24.86 -11.26 -0.46
N GLU A 117 25.64 -11.06 -1.52
CA GLU A 117 26.15 -9.76 -1.93
C GLU A 117 25.03 -8.85 -2.45
N ARG A 118 23.98 -9.44 -3.02
CA ARG A 118 22.82 -8.72 -3.54
C ARG A 118 22.01 -8.05 -2.43
N ALA A 119 21.76 -8.73 -1.31
CA ALA A 119 21.05 -8.17 -0.16
C ALA A 119 21.85 -7.03 0.47
N ARG A 120 23.17 -7.19 0.59
CA ARG A 120 24.07 -6.14 1.07
C ARG A 120 23.95 -4.87 0.22
N LYS A 121 24.11 -4.98 -1.10
CA LYS A 121 23.99 -3.85 -2.03
C LYS A 121 22.60 -3.21 -2.02
N ALA A 122 21.54 -4.03 -2.00
CA ALA A 122 20.18 -3.55 -1.93
C ALA A 122 19.94 -2.70 -0.66
N HIS A 123 20.45 -3.14 0.48
CA HIS A 123 20.34 -2.40 1.73
C HIS A 123 21.20 -1.12 1.74
N GLU A 124 22.41 -1.15 1.18
CA GLU A 124 23.28 0.03 1.03
C GLU A 124 22.61 1.10 0.17
N GLU A 125 22.06 0.73 -0.98
CA GLU A 125 21.32 1.64 -1.86
C GLU A 125 20.07 2.21 -1.21
N TYR A 126 19.31 1.38 -0.48
CA TYR A 126 18.16 1.85 0.29
C TYR A 126 18.59 2.87 1.36
N THR A 127 19.68 2.61 2.09
CA THR A 127 20.19 3.51 3.13
C THR A 127 20.60 4.86 2.50
N ARG A 128 21.32 4.80 1.39
CA ARG A 128 21.72 5.99 0.61
C ARG A 128 20.53 6.82 0.15
N LEU A 129 19.49 6.18 -0.40
CA LEU A 129 18.28 6.86 -0.86
C LEU A 129 17.51 7.48 0.31
N ARG A 130 17.38 6.75 1.42
CA ARG A 130 16.71 7.24 2.63
C ARG A 130 17.38 8.48 3.21
N GLU A 131 18.71 8.47 3.30
CA GLU A 131 19.50 9.62 3.75
C GLU A 131 19.35 10.81 2.79
N SER A 132 19.35 10.57 1.48
CA SER A 132 19.16 11.63 0.49
C SER A 132 17.79 12.31 0.59
N GLN A 133 16.71 11.55 0.85
CA GLN A 133 15.37 12.09 1.05
C GLN A 133 15.26 12.88 2.37
N ALA A 134 15.89 12.37 3.43
CA ALA A 134 15.97 13.10 4.71
C ALA A 134 16.72 14.44 4.57
N ALA A 135 17.80 14.47 3.78
CA ALA A 135 18.56 15.70 3.51
C ALA A 135 17.80 16.69 2.62
N ALA A 136 16.94 16.22 1.71
CA ALA A 136 16.13 17.04 0.82
C ALA A 136 14.93 17.73 1.52
N GLY A 137 14.67 17.42 2.80
CA GLY A 137 13.51 17.95 3.53
C GLY A 137 12.18 17.38 3.05
N GLU A 138 12.21 16.33 2.22
CA GLU A 138 11.04 15.56 1.84
C GLU A 138 10.64 14.68 3.02
N GLY A 139 9.86 15.25 3.95
CA GLY A 139 9.22 14.47 5.00
C GLY A 139 8.26 13.42 4.40
N PRO A 140 7.80 12.44 5.20
CA PRO A 140 6.89 11.40 4.72
C PRO A 140 5.69 12.03 4.01
N SER A 141 5.64 11.91 2.68
CA SER A 141 4.59 12.50 1.86
C SER A 141 3.28 11.75 2.11
N GLY A 142 2.46 12.25 3.04
CA GLY A 142 1.05 11.94 3.26
C GLY A 142 0.64 10.48 3.53
N GLY A 143 1.55 9.50 3.41
CA GLY A 143 1.30 8.07 3.52
C GLY A 143 1.82 7.46 4.82
N SER A 144 1.39 6.22 5.10
CA SER A 144 1.94 5.41 6.19
C SER A 144 3.47 5.28 6.06
N VAL A 145 4.18 5.27 7.19
CA VAL A 145 5.63 5.02 7.26
C VAL A 145 5.99 3.77 6.45
N GLU A 146 5.17 2.72 6.52
CA GLU A 146 5.38 1.47 5.78
C GLU A 146 5.37 1.66 4.25
N TYR A 147 4.51 2.54 3.73
CA TYR A 147 4.39 2.82 2.30
C TYR A 147 5.56 3.70 1.78
N SER A 148 5.97 4.68 2.58
CA SER A 148 7.16 5.49 2.29
C SER A 148 8.41 4.63 2.24
N GLU A 149 8.59 3.75 3.23
CA GLU A 149 9.71 2.80 3.31
C GLU A 149 9.68 1.79 2.15
N TYR A 150 8.50 1.30 1.75
CA TYR A 150 8.32 0.49 0.55
C TYR A 150 8.80 1.20 -0.72
N ARG A 151 8.44 2.48 -0.92
CA ARG A 151 8.83 3.23 -2.12
C ARG A 151 10.34 3.38 -2.25
N ILE A 152 11.00 3.72 -1.15
CA ILE A 152 12.47 3.84 -1.11
C ILE A 152 13.11 2.48 -1.42
N TRP A 153 12.61 1.41 -0.80
CA TRP A 153 13.10 0.06 -1.07
C TRP A 153 12.89 -0.37 -2.53
N SER A 154 11.69 -0.14 -3.08
CA SER A 154 11.36 -0.43 -4.47
C SER A 154 12.34 0.28 -5.41
N GLN A 155 12.61 1.56 -5.17
CA GLN A 155 13.61 2.32 -5.94
C GLN A 155 15.02 1.73 -5.81
N ALA A 156 15.45 1.37 -4.59
CA ALA A 156 16.77 0.81 -4.33
C ALA A 156 17.03 -0.50 -5.08
N VAL A 157 16.00 -1.33 -5.25
CA VAL A 157 16.13 -2.66 -5.87
C VAL A 157 15.79 -2.69 -7.36
N GLY A 158 15.59 -1.51 -7.99
CA GLY A 158 15.30 -1.39 -9.42
C GLY A 158 13.83 -1.57 -9.79
N GLY A 159 12.93 -1.34 -8.84
CA GLY A 159 11.48 -1.35 -9.02
C GLY A 159 10.87 -2.74 -9.13
N MET A 160 9.63 -2.77 -9.61
CA MET A 160 8.88 -4.01 -9.80
C MET A 160 9.22 -4.66 -11.13
N GLN A 161 9.72 -5.90 -11.06
CA GLN A 161 10.07 -6.73 -12.22
C GLN A 161 9.14 -7.93 -12.27
N HIS A 162 8.43 -8.11 -13.39
CA HIS A 162 7.47 -9.20 -13.59
C HIS A 162 6.44 -9.35 -12.44
N GLY A 163 5.95 -8.20 -11.92
CA GLY A 163 4.97 -8.16 -10.83
C GLY A 163 5.52 -8.49 -9.45
N ARG A 164 6.85 -8.50 -9.27
CA ARG A 164 7.53 -8.78 -8.01
C ARG A 164 8.59 -7.73 -7.70
N VAL A 165 8.74 -7.40 -6.42
CA VAL A 165 9.87 -6.59 -5.93
C VAL A 165 10.80 -7.50 -5.16
N TYR A 166 12.11 -7.33 -5.35
CA TYR A 166 13.13 -8.13 -4.65
C TYR A 166 12.98 -8.01 -3.13
N GLY A 167 13.15 -9.13 -2.42
CA GLY A 167 13.00 -9.21 -0.96
C GLY A 167 11.54 -9.19 -0.43
N LEU A 168 10.56 -8.85 -1.27
CA LEU A 168 9.14 -8.69 -0.88
C LEU A 168 8.23 -9.83 -1.34
N GLY A 169 8.63 -10.59 -2.36
CA GLY A 169 7.81 -11.68 -2.92
C GLY A 169 6.47 -11.17 -3.46
N SER A 170 5.38 -11.89 -3.19
CA SER A 170 4.01 -11.49 -3.59
C SER A 170 3.45 -10.32 -2.80
N GLN A 171 4.09 -9.90 -1.71
CA GLN A 171 3.62 -8.78 -0.88
C GLN A 171 3.79 -7.43 -1.57
N ALA A 172 4.71 -7.33 -2.52
CA ALA A 172 4.91 -6.11 -3.32
C ALA A 172 3.60 -5.63 -3.98
N GLN A 173 2.75 -6.57 -4.37
CA GLN A 173 1.47 -6.28 -5.02
C GLN A 173 0.48 -5.54 -4.10
N ALA A 174 0.54 -5.78 -2.79
CA ALA A 174 -0.33 -5.12 -1.82
C ALA A 174 -0.04 -3.61 -1.71
N TYR A 175 1.23 -3.22 -1.83
CA TYR A 175 1.63 -1.81 -1.78
C TYR A 175 1.27 -1.06 -3.07
N GLU A 176 1.29 -1.74 -4.22
CA GLU A 176 0.99 -1.14 -5.53
C GLU A 176 -0.52 -1.11 -5.84
N GLY A 177 -1.38 -1.48 -4.88
CA GLY A 177 -2.83 -1.58 -5.10
C GLY A 177 -3.21 -2.67 -6.11
N MET A 178 -2.28 -3.59 -6.42
CA MET A 178 -2.49 -4.67 -7.38
C MET A 178 -3.11 -5.85 -6.66
N THR A 179 -4.44 -5.95 -6.71
CA THR A 179 -5.17 -7.15 -6.30
C THR A 179 -5.08 -8.23 -7.39
N SER A 180 -3.88 -8.72 -7.68
CA SER A 180 -3.71 -9.91 -8.53
C SER A 180 -3.03 -11.01 -7.73
N SER A 181 -3.87 -11.64 -6.90
CA SER A 181 -3.73 -12.91 -6.19
C SER A 181 -2.44 -13.69 -6.44
N GLY A 182 -1.72 -13.94 -5.36
CA GLY A 182 -0.92 -15.15 -5.26
C GLY A 182 -1.78 -16.37 -5.60
N SER A 183 -1.24 -17.25 -6.44
CA SER A 183 -1.70 -18.63 -6.69
C SER A 183 -3.22 -18.85 -6.54
N SER A 184 -4.00 -18.45 -7.54
CA SER A 184 -5.37 -18.97 -7.71
C SER A 184 -5.75 -18.88 -9.18
N PHE A 185 -6.23 -19.99 -9.74
CA PHE A 185 -6.95 -20.03 -11.01
C PHE A 185 -8.13 -19.02 -10.95
N ALA A 186 -7.96 -17.83 -11.53
CA ALA A 186 -9.06 -16.92 -11.81
C ALA A 186 -8.68 -16.00 -12.99
N SER A 187 -9.62 -15.87 -13.91
CA SER A 187 -9.50 -15.34 -15.28
C SER A 187 -8.97 -13.91 -15.41
N PRO A 188 -8.43 -13.55 -16.60
CA PRO A 188 -7.96 -12.21 -16.90
C PRO A 188 -9.12 -11.32 -17.37
N SER A 189 -9.27 -10.14 -16.79
CA SER A 189 -9.67 -8.90 -17.49
C SER A 189 -9.87 -7.77 -16.48
N GLN A 190 -9.08 -6.70 -16.61
CA GLN A 190 -9.55 -5.40 -16.14
C GLN A 190 -10.68 -4.98 -17.07
N ASP A 191 -11.91 -5.04 -16.55
CA ASP A 191 -13.14 -4.77 -17.28
C ASP A 191 -13.33 -3.25 -17.42
N PRO A 192 -13.45 -2.66 -18.64
CA PRO A 192 -13.70 -1.23 -18.84
C PRO A 192 -14.97 -0.71 -18.14
N LEU A 193 -15.85 -1.61 -17.70
CA LEU A 193 -17.04 -1.31 -16.92
C LEU A 193 -16.75 -0.63 -15.56
N TYR A 194 -15.67 -1.04 -14.87
CA TYR A 194 -15.32 -0.45 -13.56
C TYR A 194 -14.82 0.99 -13.70
N SER A 195 -14.05 1.29 -14.75
CA SER A 195 -13.58 2.65 -15.06
C SER A 195 -14.76 3.60 -15.32
N GLN A 196 -15.79 3.11 -16.02
CA GLN A 196 -16.99 3.89 -16.30
C GLN A 196 -17.80 4.15 -15.03
N GLN A 197 -17.92 3.16 -14.15
CA GLN A 197 -18.63 3.30 -12.88
C GLN A 197 -17.96 4.30 -11.92
N ILE A 198 -16.63 4.29 -11.84
CA ILE A 198 -15.87 5.25 -11.03
C ILE A 198 -16.06 6.68 -11.56
N SER A 199 -16.00 6.86 -12.88
CA SER A 199 -16.20 8.17 -13.51
C SER A 199 -17.61 8.72 -13.27
N ALA A 200 -18.63 7.85 -13.34
CA ALA A 200 -20.01 8.22 -13.08
C ALA A 200 -20.23 8.65 -11.61
N LEU A 201 -19.69 7.90 -10.65
CA LEU A 201 -19.77 8.23 -9.23
C LEU A 201 -19.03 9.54 -8.89
N GLN A 202 -17.89 9.81 -9.53
CA GLN A 202 -17.18 11.08 -9.38
C GLN A 202 -18.01 12.26 -9.89
N ALA A 203 -18.70 12.11 -11.02
CA ALA A 203 -19.58 13.14 -11.56
C ALA A 203 -20.81 13.40 -10.66
N GLU A 204 -21.36 12.37 -10.03
CA GLU A 204 -22.46 12.54 -9.05
C GLU A 204 -22.00 13.29 -7.79
N LEU A 205 -20.82 12.96 -7.25
CA LEU A 205 -20.27 13.66 -6.09
C LEU A 205 -20.04 15.15 -6.35
N GLU A 206 -19.55 15.50 -7.55
CA GLU A 206 -19.34 16.89 -7.93
C GLU A 206 -20.67 17.66 -8.05
N GLN A 207 -21.71 17.02 -8.61
CA GLN A 207 -23.05 17.61 -8.65
C GLN A 207 -23.62 17.84 -7.25
N VAL A 208 -23.47 16.89 -6.33
CA VAL A 208 -23.93 17.03 -4.95
C VAL A 208 -23.21 18.19 -4.25
N ARG A 209 -21.88 18.31 -4.44
CA ARG A 209 -21.10 19.44 -3.88
C ARG A 209 -21.57 20.78 -4.41
N LYS A 210 -21.83 20.88 -5.72
CA LYS A 210 -22.35 22.10 -6.34
C LYS A 210 -23.74 22.46 -5.81
N ALA A 211 -24.64 21.48 -5.71
CA ALA A 211 -25.97 21.71 -5.13
C ALA A 211 -25.89 22.16 -3.67
N GLN A 212 -24.94 21.61 -2.90
CA GLN A 212 -24.69 22.03 -1.52
C GLN A 212 -24.21 23.48 -1.44
N THR A 213 -23.30 23.91 -2.32
CA THR A 213 -22.84 25.32 -2.35
C THR A 213 -23.96 26.27 -2.77
N ASP A 214 -24.77 25.88 -3.77
CA ASP A 214 -25.89 26.70 -4.25
C ASP A 214 -26.94 26.89 -3.14
N TRP A 215 -27.24 25.82 -2.40
CA TRP A 215 -28.15 25.88 -1.25
C TRP A 215 -27.60 26.74 -0.10
N GLN A 216 -26.30 26.67 0.19
CA GLN A 216 -25.66 27.55 1.18
C GLN A 216 -25.79 29.02 0.79
N VAL A 217 -25.53 29.37 -0.47
CA VAL A 217 -25.69 30.73 -0.99
C VAL A 217 -27.15 31.20 -0.89
N GLN A 218 -28.11 30.32 -1.21
CA GLN A 218 -29.53 30.64 -1.13
C GLN A 218 -29.98 30.97 0.30
N ILE A 219 -29.57 30.16 1.28
CA ILE A 219 -29.87 30.43 2.70
C ILE A 219 -29.23 31.72 3.17
N GLN A 220 -27.98 31.96 2.79
CA GLN A 220 -27.29 33.19 3.17
C GLN A 220 -28.00 34.44 2.61
N ALA A 221 -28.45 34.38 1.36
CA ALA A 221 -29.25 35.44 0.75
C ALA A 221 -30.60 35.63 1.46
N GLN A 222 -31.27 34.54 1.87
CA GLN A 222 -32.54 34.62 2.60
C GLN A 222 -32.37 35.28 3.97
N ILE A 223 -31.29 34.95 4.70
CA ILE A 223 -30.95 35.59 5.99
C ILE A 223 -30.67 37.07 5.81
N GLN A 224 -29.89 37.45 4.79
CA GLN A 224 -29.59 38.85 4.49
C GLN A 224 -30.87 39.63 4.16
N MET A 225 -31.77 39.05 3.39
CA MET A 225 -33.04 39.70 3.03
C MET A 225 -33.95 39.88 4.26
N GLN A 226 -34.05 38.88 5.14
CA GLN A 226 -34.77 39.04 6.41
C GLN A 226 -34.20 40.17 7.27
N MET A 227 -32.87 40.28 7.33
CA MET A 227 -32.19 41.34 8.09
C MET A 227 -32.51 42.73 7.52
N GLN A 228 -32.49 42.88 6.20
CA GLN A 228 -32.87 44.14 5.54
C GLN A 228 -34.32 44.52 5.80
N VAL A 229 -35.24 43.55 5.74
CA VAL A 229 -36.66 43.80 6.03
C VAL A 229 -36.85 44.23 7.48
N GLN A 230 -36.20 43.56 8.44
CA GLN A 230 -36.25 43.97 9.85
C GLN A 230 -35.68 45.38 10.06
N GLN A 231 -34.58 45.72 9.37
CA GLN A 231 -33.98 47.04 9.48
C GLN A 231 -34.88 48.13 8.86
N ALA A 232 -35.53 47.84 7.72
CA ALA A 232 -36.49 48.76 7.12
C ALA A 232 -37.71 49.00 8.02
N GLN A 233 -38.25 47.95 8.66
CA GLN A 233 -39.32 48.07 9.65
C GLN A 233 -38.89 48.91 10.87
N HIS A 234 -37.67 48.70 11.36
CA HIS A 234 -37.13 49.48 12.47
C HIS A 234 -37.02 50.97 12.11
N ASN A 235 -36.51 51.28 10.91
CA ASN A 235 -36.39 52.66 10.43
C ASN A 235 -37.76 53.32 10.23
N GLN A 236 -38.75 52.58 9.72
CA GLN A 236 -40.12 53.09 9.57
C GLN A 236 -40.74 53.46 10.93
N LEU A 237 -40.55 52.62 11.96
CA LEU A 237 -41.01 52.90 13.31
C LEU A 237 -40.35 54.16 13.89
N LEU A 238 -39.06 54.36 13.64
CA LEU A 238 -38.34 55.57 14.05
C LEU A 238 -38.88 56.83 13.38
N ASP A 239 -39.23 56.75 12.09
CA ASP A 239 -39.84 57.87 11.36
C ASP A 239 -41.26 58.18 11.84
N GLU A 240 -42.07 57.17 12.16
CA GLU A 240 -43.39 57.36 12.78
C GLU A 240 -43.28 58.01 14.17
N MET A 241 -42.31 57.57 14.98
CA MET A 241 -41.98 58.18 16.27
C MET A 241 -41.56 59.66 16.13
N ARG A 242 -40.78 59.98 15.09
CA ARG A 242 -40.38 61.36 14.80
C ARG A 242 -41.59 62.22 14.41
N LYS A 243 -42.45 61.72 13.52
CA LYS A 243 -43.69 62.43 13.14
C LYS A 243 -44.63 62.65 14.33
N MET A 244 -44.80 61.67 15.20
CA MET A 244 -45.61 61.82 16.42
C MET A 244 -45.03 62.88 17.36
N LYS A 245 -43.70 62.95 17.49
CA LYS A 245 -43.03 63.97 18.28
C LYS A 245 -43.25 65.38 17.71
N ASP A 246 -43.15 65.54 16.39
CA ASP A 246 -43.37 66.83 15.73
C ASP A 246 -44.83 67.29 15.87
N GLN A 247 -45.81 66.38 15.76
CA GLN A 247 -47.23 66.68 15.98
C GLN A 247 -47.57 67.06 17.43
N LEU A 248 -46.87 66.48 18.42
CA LEU A 248 -47.02 66.87 19.83
C LEU A 248 -46.41 68.25 20.09
N SER A 249 -45.25 68.55 19.48
CA SER A 249 -44.62 69.87 19.53
C SER A 249 -45.49 70.97 18.90
N GLU A 250 -46.18 70.70 17.78
CA GLU A 250 -47.08 71.67 17.15
C GLU A 250 -48.36 71.91 17.98
N LYS A 251 -48.86 70.89 18.69
CA LYS A 251 -50.01 71.03 19.60
C LYS A 251 -49.69 71.78 20.90
N GLU A 252 -48.47 71.65 21.43
CA GLU A 252 -48.01 72.42 22.60
C GLU A 252 -47.82 73.92 22.26
N VAL A 253 -47.44 74.26 21.03
CA VAL A 253 -47.38 75.67 20.58
C VAL A 253 -48.77 76.26 20.37
N ALA A 254 -49.73 75.50 19.82
CA ALA A 254 -51.10 75.99 19.58
C ALA A 254 -51.97 76.12 20.85
N THR A 255 -51.61 75.46 21.96
CA THR A 255 -52.33 75.56 23.25
C THR A 255 -51.73 76.58 24.22
N GLY A 256 -50.55 77.14 23.91
CA GLY A 256 -49.92 78.21 24.68
C GLY A 256 -50.45 79.62 24.41
N ASP A 257 -51.15 79.83 23.28
CA ASP A 257 -51.60 81.16 22.85
C ASP A 257 -53.04 81.52 23.31
N ASP A 258 -53.79 80.60 23.94
CA ASP A 258 -55.19 80.84 24.38
C ASP A 258 -55.37 80.93 25.91
N ALA A 259 -54.28 81.13 26.65
CA ALA A 259 -54.30 81.29 28.10
C ALA A 259 -53.45 82.48 28.58
N SER A 260 -53.55 83.64 27.92
CA SER A 260 -53.12 84.91 28.51
C SER A 260 -53.69 86.10 27.74
N THR A 261 -54.90 86.54 28.09
CA THR A 261 -55.22 87.93 28.50
C THR A 261 -56.73 88.06 28.69
N ASP A 262 -57.20 87.83 29.91
CA ASP A 262 -58.32 88.58 30.48
C ASP A 262 -58.02 88.81 31.96
N SER A 263 -57.62 90.03 32.32
CA SER A 263 -57.72 90.61 33.66
C SER A 263 -57.31 92.09 33.62
N GLU A 264 -58.31 92.92 33.90
CA GLU A 264 -58.34 94.34 34.34
C GLU A 264 -58.05 95.46 33.34
#